data_AF-A0A9Q3KUP8-F1
#
_entry.id   AF-A0A9Q3KUP8-F1
#
_cell.length_a   1.000
_cell.length_b   1.000
_cell.length_c   1.000
_cell.angle_alpha   90.00
_cell.angle_beta   90.00
_cell.angle_gamma   90.00
#
_symmetry.space_group_name_H-M   'P 1'
#
loop_
_entity.id
_entity.type
_entity.pdbx_description
1 polymer ?
#
loop_
_entity_poly.entity_id
_entity_poly.type
_entity_poly.pdbx_seq_one_letter_code
_entity_poly.pdbx_strand_id
1 'polypeptide(L)'
;MQTLTLRRLKANLLDLPKKVQHGVGIEIYEPWKTLYFKKHEEFSALYGKQRSKAVQWDSSEFFSRLSDLRQLCNHPALIEREEGGRQYTWIEGSKVVHLEPGWNPSTDDQAVDRLYRLGQKKEVHVFHYITVGSIEVNIQQVRRKKQQLQMLSIGHLGTVDHELEKLIVETIEKS
;
A
#
# COMPACT_ATOMS: atom_id res chain seq x y z
N MET A 1 -0.24 -10.80 34.61
CA MET A 1 0.82 -9.76 34.58
C MET A 1 0.39 -8.67 33.61
N GLN A 2 0.22 -7.43 34.07
CA GLN A 2 0.01 -6.30 33.16
C GLN A 2 1.36 -5.92 32.54
N THR A 3 1.49 -6.10 31.23
CA THR A 3 2.70 -5.68 30.50
C THR A 3 2.62 -4.18 30.26
N LEU A 4 3.50 -3.39 30.89
CA LEU A 4 3.63 -1.97 30.63
C LEU A 4 4.51 -1.76 29.39
N THR A 5 4.00 -1.08 28.36
CA THR A 5 4.77 -0.72 27.17
C THR A 5 5.04 0.78 27.17
N LEU A 6 6.30 1.17 27.07
CA LEU A 6 6.71 2.57 26.92
C LEU A 6 6.84 2.91 25.44
N ARG A 7 6.14 3.96 24.99
CA ARG A 7 6.21 4.45 23.61
C ARG A 7 6.31 5.97 23.62
N ARG A 8 7.27 6.53 22.88
CA ARG A 8 7.38 7.96 22.60
C ARG A 8 7.34 8.18 21.08
N LEU A 9 6.75 9.30 20.66
CA LEU A 9 6.67 9.66 19.25
C LEU A 9 7.98 10.30 18.78
N LYS A 10 8.41 10.01 17.55
CA LYS A 10 9.56 10.68 16.92
C LYS A 10 9.39 12.20 16.92
N ALA A 11 8.18 12.69 16.65
CA ALA A 11 7.87 14.13 16.67
C ALA A 11 8.10 14.80 18.03
N ASN A 12 7.99 14.05 19.14
CA ASN A 12 8.17 14.60 20.49
C ASN A 12 9.64 14.53 20.96
N LEU A 13 10.47 13.74 20.27
CA LEU A 13 11.83 13.41 20.73
C LEU A 13 12.91 13.93 19.78
N LEU A 14 12.59 14.06 18.50
CA LEU A 14 13.55 14.37 17.44
C LEU A 14 13.09 15.63 16.69
N ASP A 15 14.02 16.57 16.51
CA ASP A 15 13.84 17.73 15.63
C ASP A 15 14.09 17.30 14.18
N LEU A 16 13.14 16.53 13.64
CA LEU A 16 13.19 16.06 12.26
C LEU A 16 12.60 17.12 11.33
N PRO A 17 13.18 17.29 10.11
CA PRO A 17 12.60 18.16 9.10
C PRO A 17 11.22 17.66 8.71
N LYS A 18 10.44 18.52 8.04
CA LYS A 18 9.08 18.18 7.63
C LYS A 18 9.04 16.87 6.82
N LYS A 19 8.02 16.05 7.08
CA LYS A 19 7.64 14.89 6.26
C LYS A 19 6.35 15.23 5.53
N VAL A 20 6.36 15.16 4.20
CA VAL A 20 5.17 15.42 3.37
C VAL A 20 4.81 14.16 2.61
N GLN A 21 3.56 13.72 2.76
CA GLN A 21 3.03 12.57 2.04
C GLN A 21 2.16 13.04 0.88
N HIS A 22 2.25 12.33 -0.25
CA HIS A 22 1.55 12.61 -1.48
C HIS A 22 0.83 11.34 -1.90
N GLY A 23 -0.47 11.43 -2.19
CA GLY A 23 -1.18 10.41 -2.94
C GLY A 23 -1.13 10.76 -4.43
N VAL A 24 -0.80 9.80 -5.28
CA VAL A 24 -0.81 9.97 -6.74
C VAL A 24 -1.67 8.88 -7.37
N GLY A 25 -2.82 9.27 -7.93
CA GLY A 25 -3.65 8.40 -8.74
C GLY A 25 -3.11 8.30 -10.16
N ILE A 26 -2.91 7.08 -10.65
CA ILE A 26 -2.49 6.81 -12.03
C ILE A 26 -3.46 5.88 -12.72
N GLU A 27 -3.56 6.00 -14.04
CA GLU A 27 -4.33 5.07 -14.86
C GLU A 27 -3.40 4.04 -15.51
N ILE A 28 -3.92 2.84 -15.76
CA ILE A 28 -3.20 1.85 -16.58
C ILE A 28 -3.21 2.32 -18.03
N TYR A 29 -2.03 2.48 -18.60
CA TYR A 29 -1.84 2.93 -19.99
C TYR A 29 -1.70 1.73 -20.95
N GLU A 30 -1.95 1.98 -22.24
CA GLU A 30 -1.76 0.98 -23.30
C GLU A 30 -0.27 0.67 -23.52
N PRO A 31 0.13 -0.56 -23.93
CA PRO A 31 -0.71 -1.62 -24.49
C PRO A 31 -1.23 -2.68 -23.51
N TRP A 32 -0.79 -2.69 -22.25
CA TRP A 32 -1.17 -3.76 -21.30
C TRP A 32 -2.45 -3.48 -20.53
N LYS A 33 -3.08 -2.32 -20.73
CA LYS A 33 -4.43 -2.02 -20.22
C LYS A 33 -5.41 -3.15 -20.57
N THR A 34 -5.43 -3.55 -21.84
CA THR A 34 -6.26 -4.67 -22.33
C THR A 34 -5.95 -5.99 -21.60
N LEU A 35 -4.66 -6.27 -21.38
CA LEU A 35 -4.23 -7.48 -20.66
C LEU A 35 -4.69 -7.48 -19.21
N TYR A 36 -4.52 -6.35 -18.51
CA TYR A 36 -4.95 -6.18 -17.13
C TYR A 36 -6.45 -6.39 -16.98
N PHE A 37 -7.27 -5.70 -17.78
CA PHE A 37 -8.72 -5.81 -17.66
C PHE A 37 -9.23 -7.21 -17.99
N LYS A 38 -8.65 -7.88 -18.99
CA LYS A 38 -8.94 -9.29 -19.26
C LYS A 38 -8.65 -10.19 -18.05
N LYS A 39 -7.47 -10.05 -17.44
CA LYS A 39 -7.08 -10.81 -16.25
C LYS A 39 -7.96 -10.49 -15.04
N HIS A 40 -8.35 -9.23 -14.90
CA HIS A 40 -9.24 -8.77 -13.85
C HIS A 40 -10.65 -9.37 -14.02
N GLU A 41 -11.21 -9.38 -15.23
CA GLU A 41 -12.49 -10.03 -15.53
C GLU A 41 -12.45 -11.54 -15.24
N GLU A 42 -11.38 -12.23 -15.67
CA GLU A 42 -11.16 -13.65 -15.36
C GLU A 42 -11.15 -13.89 -13.84
N PHE A 43 -10.46 -13.03 -13.08
CA PHE A 43 -10.41 -13.10 -11.63
C PHE A 43 -11.76 -12.82 -10.98
N SER A 44 -12.48 -11.78 -11.41
CA SER A 44 -13.81 -11.43 -10.91
C SER A 44 -14.85 -12.51 -11.21
N ALA A 45 -14.76 -13.19 -12.35
CA ALA A 45 -15.66 -14.30 -12.69
C ALA A 45 -15.50 -15.50 -11.74
N LEU A 46 -14.25 -15.77 -11.32
CA LEU A 46 -13.91 -16.87 -10.41
C LEU A 46 -14.19 -16.53 -8.94
N TYR A 47 -13.81 -15.33 -8.49
CA TYR A 47 -13.78 -14.96 -7.07
C TYR A 47 -14.73 -13.83 -6.67
N GLY A 48 -15.41 -13.20 -7.63
CA GLY A 48 -16.36 -12.11 -7.37
C GLY A 48 -17.74 -12.56 -6.90
N LYS A 49 -18.04 -13.86 -6.92
CA LYS A 49 -19.34 -14.40 -6.47
C LYS A 49 -19.36 -14.66 -4.96
N GLN A 50 -20.48 -14.35 -4.31
CA GLN A 50 -20.68 -14.67 -2.88
C GLN A 50 -20.56 -16.17 -2.64
N ARG A 51 -19.87 -16.51 -1.54
CA ARG A 51 -19.58 -17.89 -1.15
C ARG A 51 -20.86 -18.69 -0.94
N SER A 52 -21.11 -19.69 -1.78
CA SER A 52 -21.95 -20.81 -1.37
C SER A 52 -21.12 -21.72 -0.46
N LYS A 53 -21.70 -22.25 0.62
CA LYS A 53 -21.01 -23.13 1.59
C LYS A 53 -20.40 -24.40 0.95
N ALA A 54 -20.74 -24.72 -0.30
CA ALA A 54 -20.37 -25.95 -0.98
C ALA A 54 -19.06 -25.87 -1.78
N VAL A 55 -18.54 -24.66 -2.08
CA VAL A 55 -17.33 -24.50 -2.92
C VAL A 55 -16.19 -23.94 -2.07
N GLN A 56 -15.19 -24.78 -1.82
CA GLN A 56 -13.95 -24.38 -1.16
C GLN A 56 -12.96 -23.90 -2.22
N TRP A 57 -12.56 -22.64 -2.17
CA TRP A 57 -11.52 -22.10 -3.05
C TRP A 57 -10.14 -22.58 -2.61
N ASP A 58 -9.26 -22.76 -3.59
CA ASP A 58 -7.84 -22.81 -3.31
C ASP A 58 -7.33 -21.41 -2.96
N SER A 59 -6.94 -21.23 -1.70
CA SER A 59 -6.39 -19.96 -1.22
C SER A 59 -5.06 -19.63 -1.90
N SER A 60 -4.26 -20.65 -2.21
CA SER A 60 -2.98 -20.46 -2.90
C SER A 60 -3.20 -19.87 -4.29
N GLU A 61 -4.11 -20.46 -5.07
CA GLU A 61 -4.46 -19.98 -6.41
C GLU A 61 -5.03 -18.55 -6.36
N PHE A 62 -5.91 -18.26 -5.40
CA PHE A 62 -6.45 -16.92 -5.20
C PHE A 62 -5.35 -15.88 -4.97
N PHE A 63 -4.44 -16.14 -4.01
CA PHE A 63 -3.36 -15.20 -3.70
C PHE A 63 -2.34 -15.08 -4.82
N SER A 64 -2.09 -16.16 -5.56
CA SER A 64 -1.25 -16.14 -6.76
C SER A 64 -1.82 -15.19 -7.81
N ARG A 65 -3.08 -15.37 -8.21
CA ARG A 65 -3.73 -14.51 -9.22
C ARG A 65 -3.89 -13.06 -8.75
N LEU A 66 -4.12 -12.87 -7.45
CA LEU A 66 -4.16 -11.55 -6.84
C LEU A 66 -2.78 -10.86 -6.87
N SER A 67 -1.70 -11.62 -6.66
CA SER A 67 -0.33 -11.12 -6.82
C SER A 67 -0.06 -10.71 -8.26
N ASP A 68 -0.49 -11.51 -9.24
CA ASP A 68 -0.33 -11.17 -10.66
C ASP A 68 -1.03 -9.86 -11.02
N LEU A 69 -2.27 -9.67 -10.56
CA LEU A 69 -3.01 -8.42 -10.79
C LEU A 69 -2.30 -7.21 -10.16
N ARG A 70 -1.69 -7.35 -8.98
CA ARG A 70 -0.91 -6.28 -8.34
C ARG A 70 0.34 -5.96 -9.16
N GLN A 71 1.07 -6.97 -9.60
CA GLN A 71 2.26 -6.78 -10.43
C GLN A 71 1.94 -6.15 -11.79
N LEU A 72 0.81 -6.53 -12.40
CA LEU A 72 0.32 -5.94 -13.66
C LEU A 72 -0.07 -4.46 -13.54
N CYS A 73 -0.41 -3.97 -12.34
CA CYS A 73 -0.63 -2.54 -12.12
C CYS A 73 0.67 -1.74 -12.33
N ASN A 74 1.83 -2.34 -12.04
CA ASN A 74 3.13 -1.73 -12.25
C ASN A 74 3.66 -1.96 -13.67
N HIS A 75 3.90 -3.23 -14.04
CA HIS A 75 4.48 -3.57 -15.33
C HIS A 75 4.29 -5.06 -15.68
N PRO A 76 3.96 -5.42 -16.94
CA PRO A 76 3.76 -6.81 -17.35
C PRO A 76 5.00 -7.70 -17.17
N ALA A 77 6.21 -7.19 -17.32
CA ALA A 77 7.42 -7.99 -17.08
C ALA A 77 7.55 -8.50 -15.62
N LEU A 78 6.83 -7.92 -14.65
CA LEU A 78 6.91 -8.38 -13.25
C LEU A 78 6.22 -9.73 -13.04
N ILE A 79 5.18 -10.05 -13.83
CA ILE A 79 4.55 -11.38 -13.82
C ILE A 79 5.37 -12.41 -14.61
N GLU A 80 6.26 -11.95 -15.50
CA GLU A 80 7.21 -12.77 -16.24
C GLU A 80 8.41 -13.09 -15.34
N ARG A 81 8.16 -13.85 -14.26
CA ARG A 81 9.11 -14.37 -13.26
C ARG A 81 10.50 -13.73 -13.26
N GLU A 82 10.63 -12.61 -12.56
CA GLU A 82 11.90 -12.21 -11.94
C GLU A 82 11.78 -12.28 -10.41
N GLU A 83 12.37 -13.32 -9.83
CA GLU A 83 12.52 -13.46 -8.38
C GLU A 83 13.69 -12.58 -7.92
N GLY A 84 13.42 -11.57 -7.07
CA GLY A 84 14.49 -10.72 -6.55
C GLY A 84 14.09 -9.72 -5.47
N GLY A 85 14.05 -10.17 -4.21
CA GLY A 85 13.99 -9.26 -3.06
C GLY A 85 15.40 -8.75 -2.70
N ARG A 86 15.72 -7.49 -3.00
CA ARG A 86 16.97 -6.85 -2.55
C ARG A 86 16.68 -5.80 -1.48
N GLN A 87 17.48 -5.80 -0.42
CA GLN A 87 17.44 -4.76 0.61
C GLN A 87 18.56 -3.76 0.36
N TYR A 88 18.21 -2.48 0.25
CA TYR A 88 19.16 -1.39 0.05
C TYR A 88 19.18 -0.49 1.29
N THR A 89 20.37 0.00 1.63
CA THR A 89 20.58 1.00 2.67
C THR A 89 20.80 2.36 2.01
N TRP A 90 19.94 3.33 2.33
CA TRP A 90 20.00 4.69 1.78
C TRP A 90 20.57 5.64 2.82
N ILE A 91 21.61 6.41 2.46
CA ILE A 91 22.29 7.30 3.41
C ILE A 91 21.89 8.78 3.21
N GLU A 92 21.42 9.18 2.02
CA GLU A 92 21.24 10.61 1.69
C GLU A 92 19.96 10.98 0.92
N GLY A 93 19.03 10.04 0.73
CA GLY A 93 17.79 10.34 0.01
C GLY A 93 16.86 11.27 0.80
N SER A 94 16.00 11.99 0.08
CA SER A 94 14.93 12.82 0.65
C SER A 94 13.56 12.55 0.01
N LYS A 95 13.48 11.56 -0.88
CA LYS A 95 12.24 11.18 -1.56
C LYS A 95 12.08 9.66 -1.50
N VAL A 96 10.87 9.20 -1.20
CA VAL A 96 10.46 7.79 -1.21
C VAL A 96 9.29 7.66 -2.17
N VAL A 97 9.31 6.62 -3.00
CA VAL A 97 8.22 6.31 -3.92
C VAL A 97 7.75 4.88 -3.63
N HIS A 98 6.51 4.75 -3.19
CA HIS A 98 5.80 3.48 -3.11
C HIS A 98 5.06 3.26 -4.43
N LEU A 99 5.54 2.30 -5.22
CA LEU A 99 4.94 1.95 -6.51
C LEU A 99 3.71 1.07 -6.35
N GLU A 100 3.74 0.14 -5.38
CA GLU A 100 2.61 -0.70 -5.04
C GLU A 100 2.24 -0.58 -3.55
N PRO A 101 0.94 -0.60 -3.20
CA PRO A 101 0.51 -0.62 -1.82
C PRO A 101 0.68 -2.01 -1.20
N GLY A 102 1.45 -2.10 -0.11
CA GLY A 102 1.58 -3.33 0.68
C GLY A 102 0.33 -3.65 1.52
N TRP A 103 0.09 -4.92 1.85
CA TRP A 103 -1.06 -5.34 2.68
C TRP A 103 -1.05 -4.83 4.12
N ASN A 104 0.14 -4.53 4.63
CA ASN A 104 0.37 -4.03 5.98
C ASN A 104 1.01 -2.64 5.90
N PRO A 105 0.29 -1.57 6.28
CA PRO A 105 0.83 -0.22 6.22
C PRO A 105 2.08 -0.01 7.07
N SER A 106 2.24 -0.75 8.17
CA SER A 106 3.44 -0.65 9.00
C SER A 106 4.72 -1.09 8.27
N THR A 107 4.61 -1.92 7.23
CA THR A 107 5.77 -2.30 6.40
C THR A 107 6.26 -1.12 5.56
N ASP A 108 5.35 -0.32 5.02
CA ASP A 108 5.68 0.89 4.26
C ASP A 108 6.24 1.96 5.20
N ASP A 109 5.63 2.15 6.38
CA ASP A 109 6.14 3.06 7.41
C ASP A 109 7.58 2.69 7.84
N GLN A 110 7.87 1.40 8.00
CA GLN A 110 9.22 0.92 8.29
C GLN A 110 10.19 1.20 7.15
N ALA A 111 9.75 1.11 5.90
CA ALA A 111 10.58 1.44 4.74
C ALA A 111 10.88 2.95 4.70
N VAL A 112 9.89 3.81 4.93
CA VAL A 112 10.06 5.27 5.04
C VAL A 112 11.00 5.62 6.20
N ASP A 113 10.87 4.93 7.34
CA ASP A 113 11.69 5.14 8.52
C ASP A 113 13.19 4.85 8.29
N ARG A 114 13.56 4.08 7.26
CA ARG A 114 14.97 3.93 6.85
C ARG A 114 15.56 5.25 6.37
N LEU A 115 14.73 6.13 5.80
CA LEU A 115 15.10 7.46 5.32
C LEU A 115 14.80 8.57 6.34
N TYR A 116 13.64 8.46 7.01
CA TYR A 116 13.13 9.44 7.98
C TYR A 116 13.55 9.07 9.41
N ARG A 117 14.84 9.31 9.68
CA ARG A 117 15.50 8.97 10.94
C ARG A 117 16.43 10.09 11.42
N LEU A 118 16.95 9.94 12.64
CA LEU A 118 17.91 10.87 13.23
C LEU A 118 19.07 11.15 12.26
N GLY A 119 19.41 12.42 12.10
CA GLY A 119 20.45 12.89 11.18
C GLY A 119 19.96 13.32 9.80
N GLN A 120 18.67 13.10 9.49
CA GLN A 120 18.07 13.67 8.27
C GLN A 120 18.00 15.20 8.36
N LYS A 121 18.48 15.88 7.32
CA LYS A 121 18.56 17.36 7.26
C LYS A 121 17.63 17.97 6.21
N LYS A 122 17.08 17.17 5.29
CA LYS A 122 16.23 17.62 4.20
C LYS A 122 14.78 17.20 4.45
N GLU A 123 13.84 18.02 3.98
CA GLU A 123 12.43 17.66 3.92
C GLU A 123 12.26 16.33 3.18
N VAL A 124 11.50 15.41 3.78
CA VAL A 124 11.26 14.08 3.20
C VAL A 124 9.90 14.04 2.53
N HIS A 125 9.88 13.72 1.24
CA HIS A 125 8.65 13.54 0.47
C HIS A 125 8.38 12.04 0.26
N VAL A 126 7.17 11.59 0.58
CA VAL A 126 6.74 10.21 0.36
C VAL A 126 5.60 10.21 -0.65
N PHE A 127 5.80 9.56 -1.79
CA PHE A 127 4.79 9.43 -2.84
C PHE A 127 4.20 8.03 -2.82
N HIS A 128 2.87 7.94 -2.74
CA HIS A 128 2.13 6.70 -2.84
C HIS A 128 1.38 6.68 -4.16
N TYR A 129 1.84 5.85 -5.08
CA TYR A 129 1.13 5.61 -6.34
C TYR A 129 0.01 4.60 -6.11
N ILE A 130 -1.14 4.90 -6.69
CA ILE A 130 -2.31 4.02 -6.67
C ILE A 130 -2.89 4.00 -8.07
N THR A 131 -3.04 2.79 -8.60
CA THR A 131 -3.65 2.57 -9.90
C THR A 131 -5.18 2.62 -9.77
N VAL A 132 -5.78 3.66 -10.35
CA VAL A 132 -7.21 3.92 -10.34
C VAL A 132 -7.94 2.89 -11.21
N GLY A 133 -9.10 2.43 -10.76
CA GLY A 133 -9.87 1.39 -11.47
C GLY A 133 -9.24 -0.01 -11.40
N SER A 134 -8.25 -0.21 -10.51
CA SER A 134 -7.56 -1.48 -10.33
C SER A 134 -7.85 -2.11 -8.96
N ILE A 135 -7.31 -3.31 -8.74
CA ILE A 135 -7.41 -4.01 -7.45
C ILE A 135 -6.72 -3.27 -6.30
N GLU A 136 -5.81 -2.34 -6.61
CA GLU A 136 -5.09 -1.54 -5.61
C GLU A 136 -6.03 -0.64 -4.79
N VAL A 137 -7.14 -0.17 -5.38
CA VAL A 137 -8.16 0.61 -4.68
C VAL A 137 -8.78 -0.23 -3.55
N ASN A 138 -9.10 -1.50 -3.83
CA ASN A 138 -9.64 -2.43 -2.83
C ASN A 138 -8.61 -2.75 -1.75
N ILE A 139 -7.34 -2.92 -2.13
CA ILE A 139 -6.24 -3.13 -1.17
C ILE A 139 -6.14 -1.94 -0.22
N GLN A 140 -6.23 -0.71 -0.72
CA GLN A 140 -6.20 0.50 0.11
C GLN A 140 -7.36 0.57 1.10
N GLN A 141 -8.57 0.19 0.69
CA GLN A 141 -9.71 0.10 1.62
C GLN A 141 -9.46 -0.91 2.75
N VAL A 142 -8.88 -2.08 2.43
CA VAL A 142 -8.52 -3.09 3.43
C VAL A 142 -7.43 -2.57 4.37
N ARG A 143 -6.40 -1.89 3.83
CA ARG A 143 -5.33 -1.27 4.61
C ARG A 143 -5.88 -0.25 5.61
N ARG A 144 -6.80 0.60 5.17
CA ARG A 144 -7.47 1.61 6.02
C ARG A 144 -8.20 0.94 7.19
N LYS A 145 -8.98 -0.11 6.93
CA LYS A 145 -9.67 -0.86 7.99
C LYS A 145 -8.66 -1.44 9.01
N LYS A 146 -7.54 -2.00 8.54
CA LYS A 146 -6.47 -2.51 9.42
C LYS A 146 -5.83 -1.40 10.25
N GLN A 147 -5.53 -0.25 9.66
CA GLN A 147 -4.99 0.93 10.36
C GLN A 147 -5.95 1.43 11.44
N GLN A 148 -7.24 1.56 11.13
CA GLN A 148 -8.25 2.00 12.09
C GLN A 148 -8.33 1.05 13.30
N LEU A 149 -8.34 -0.27 13.05
CA LEU A 149 -8.32 -1.27 14.12
C LEU A 149 -7.04 -1.20 14.97
N GLN A 150 -5.89 -1.00 14.34
CA GLN A 150 -4.60 -0.83 15.03
C GLN A 150 -4.57 0.47 15.85
N MET A 151 -5.19 1.53 15.35
CA MET A 151 -5.26 2.81 16.05
C MET A 151 -6.13 2.73 17.31
N LEU A 152 -7.28 2.04 17.21
CA LEU A 152 -8.17 1.77 18.33
C LEU A 152 -7.48 0.97 19.44
N SER A 153 -6.63 0.00 19.09
CA SER A 153 -5.94 -0.82 20.10
C SER A 153 -4.82 -0.07 20.83
N ILE A 154 -4.24 0.97 20.21
CA ILE A 154 -3.11 1.74 20.74
C ILE A 154 -3.58 2.97 21.56
N GLY A 155 -4.88 3.30 21.52
CA GLY A 155 -5.45 4.42 22.27
C GLY A 155 -4.97 5.80 21.81
N HIS A 156 -4.42 5.88 20.59
CA HIS A 156 -3.84 7.10 20.03
C HIS A 156 -4.62 7.51 18.79
N LEU A 157 -5.28 8.68 18.80
CA LEU A 157 -5.81 9.32 17.59
C LEU A 157 -4.62 9.89 16.80
N GLY A 158 -3.86 9.01 16.14
CA GLY A 158 -2.91 9.45 15.13
C GLY A 158 -3.67 10.19 14.02
N THR A 159 -3.06 11.22 13.45
CA THR A 159 -3.61 11.90 12.28
C THR A 159 -3.68 10.90 11.13
N VAL A 160 -4.88 10.51 10.73
CA VAL A 160 -5.11 9.80 9.46
C VAL A 160 -4.57 10.70 8.35
N ASP A 161 -3.86 10.13 7.39
CA ASP A 161 -3.26 10.88 6.30
C ASP A 161 -4.38 11.42 5.38
N HIS A 162 -4.82 12.65 5.66
CA HIS A 162 -5.98 13.25 5.01
C HIS A 162 -5.82 13.43 3.49
N GLU A 163 -4.59 13.60 2.97
CA GLU A 163 -4.34 13.75 1.54
C GLU A 163 -4.44 12.40 0.81
N LEU A 164 -3.85 11.34 1.38
CA LEU A 164 -4.00 9.98 0.84
C LEU A 164 -5.46 9.50 0.96
N GLU A 165 -6.11 9.83 2.08
CA GLU A 165 -7.52 9.53 2.31
C GLU A 165 -8.42 10.26 1.33
N LYS A 166 -8.14 11.54 1.05
CA LYS A 166 -8.86 12.34 0.05
C LYS A 166 -8.67 11.78 -1.36
N LEU A 167 -7.45 11.43 -1.75
CA LEU A 167 -7.23 10.75 -3.03
C LEU A 167 -8.02 9.45 -3.12
N ILE A 168 -7.98 8.61 -2.07
CA ILE A 168 -8.72 7.33 -2.05
C ILE A 168 -10.22 7.57 -2.16
N VAL A 169 -10.78 8.55 -1.43
CA VAL A 169 -12.19 8.92 -1.51
C VAL A 169 -12.55 9.42 -2.90
N GLU A 170 -11.79 10.36 -3.45
CA GLU A 170 -12.00 10.88 -4.81
C GLU A 170 -11.85 9.79 -5.89
N THR A 171 -10.97 8.82 -5.66
CA THR A 171 -10.73 7.68 -6.57
C THR A 171 -11.89 6.69 -6.51
N ILE A 172 -12.42 6.40 -5.32
CA ILE A 172 -13.57 5.51 -5.11
C ILE A 172 -14.86 6.15 -5.65
N GLU A 173 -15.03 7.47 -5.48
CA GLU A 173 -16.23 8.18 -5.94
C GLU A 173 -16.29 8.32 -7.47
N LYS A 174 -15.17 8.14 -8.17
CA LYS A 174 -15.07 8.22 -9.64
C LYS A 174 -15.09 6.85 -10.34
N SER A 175 -14.96 5.74 -9.60
CA SER A 175 -14.94 4.36 -10.13
C SER A 175 -16.30 3.69 -10.04
#